data_AF-A0A3C1K844-F1
#
_entry.id   AF-A0A3C1K844-F1
#
_cell.length_a   1.000
_cell.length_b   1.000
_cell.length_c   1.000
_cell.angle_alpha   90.00
_cell.angle_beta   90.00
_cell.angle_gamma   90.00
#
_symmetry.space_group_name_H-M   'P 1'
#
loop_
_entity.id
_entity.type
_entity.pdbx_description
1 polymer ?
#
loop_
_entity_poly.entity_id
_entity_poly.type
_entity_poly.pdbx_seq_one_letter_code
_entity_poly.pdbx_strand_id
1 'polypeptide(L)'
;MTQNWMVDIDGTVHSITYSAGVFSKPKVTVNGNIIPFKSPVFRDFTGMDIPILINNKEMRLVVIGNKADLAMDGKFINSGKPYVPLAKMPAWTWLFVIACCAIFVVAVGGAIPAVISVLGSIYCVRVSINNNLNTQMKMLICLGITIAAWLVYYIFINVVISLLN
;
A
#
# COMPACT_ATOMS: atom_id res chain seq x y z
N MET A 1 -15.43 -2.02 3.67
CA MET A 1 -15.62 -0.66 3.12
C MET A 1 -16.41 -0.76 1.84
N THR A 2 -17.49 0.01 1.77
CA THR A 2 -18.29 0.19 0.56
C THR A 2 -18.28 1.69 0.23
N GLN A 3 -18.01 2.03 -1.02
CA GLN A 3 -18.05 3.40 -1.53
C GLN A 3 -18.90 3.40 -2.80
N ASN A 4 -19.73 4.41 -2.96
CA ASN A 4 -20.60 4.57 -4.12
C ASN A 4 -20.45 5.99 -4.66
N TRP A 5 -20.34 6.12 -5.97
CA TRP A 5 -20.23 7.38 -6.67
C TRP A 5 -21.25 7.43 -7.80
N MET A 6 -21.95 8.55 -7.91
CA MET A 6 -22.81 8.86 -9.05
C MET A 6 -22.05 9.88 -9.89
N VAL A 7 -21.74 9.52 -11.13
CA VAL A 7 -20.96 10.37 -12.03
C VAL A 7 -21.74 10.58 -13.31
N ASP A 8 -21.93 11.84 -13.68
CA ASP A 8 -22.54 12.21 -14.95
C ASP A 8 -21.48 12.18 -16.05
N ILE A 9 -21.65 11.28 -17.01
CA ILE A 9 -20.81 11.19 -18.20
C ILE A 9 -21.70 11.44 -19.41
N ASP A 10 -21.49 12.59 -20.04
CA ASP A 10 -22.16 12.99 -21.29
C ASP A 10 -23.71 12.95 -21.18
N GLY A 11 -24.25 13.35 -20.02
CA GLY A 11 -25.69 13.41 -19.75
C GLY A 11 -26.30 12.10 -19.23
N THR A 12 -25.48 11.05 -19.04
CA THR A 12 -25.91 9.79 -18.44
C THR A 12 -25.27 9.61 -17.07
N VAL A 13 -26.11 9.51 -16.03
CA VAL A 13 -25.65 9.24 -14.66
C VAL A 13 -25.28 7.76 -14.53
N HIS A 14 -24.03 7.48 -14.22
CA HIS A 14 -23.52 6.14 -13.96
C HIS A 14 -23.22 5.95 -12.47
N SER A 15 -23.66 4.81 -11.92
CA SER A 15 -23.45 4.42 -10.54
C SER A 15 -22.26 3.47 -10.45
N ILE A 16 -21.20 3.89 -9.75
CA ILE A 16 -19.98 3.11 -9.57
C ILE A 16 -19.88 2.74 -8.10
N THR A 17 -19.86 1.46 -7.80
CA THR A 17 -19.72 0.97 -6.43
C THR A 17 -18.43 0.17 -6.27
N TYR A 18 -17.65 0.53 -5.27
CA TYR A 18 -16.51 -0.24 -4.81
C TYR A 18 -16.83 -0.90 -3.47
N SER A 19 -16.59 -2.20 -3.37
CA SER A 19 -16.71 -2.94 -2.11
C SER A 19 -15.43 -3.73 -1.85
N ALA A 20 -14.83 -3.54 -0.69
CA ALA A 20 -13.69 -4.31 -0.21
C ALA A 20 -13.93 -4.73 1.25
N GLY A 21 -13.86 -6.03 1.52
CA GLY A 21 -13.93 -6.57 2.88
C GLY A 21 -12.55 -6.98 3.38
N VAL A 22 -12.39 -7.08 4.70
CA VAL A 22 -11.16 -7.61 5.34
C VAL A 22 -10.91 -9.07 4.92
N PHE A 23 -11.97 -9.83 4.66
CA PHE A 23 -11.93 -11.24 4.22
C PHE A 23 -12.54 -11.48 2.84
N SER A 24 -12.91 -10.42 2.12
CA SER A 24 -13.62 -10.53 0.83
C SER A 24 -12.84 -9.86 -0.28
N LYS A 25 -12.72 -10.55 -1.42
CA LYS A 25 -12.08 -9.99 -2.63
C LYS A 25 -12.75 -8.66 -2.99
N PRO A 26 -11.97 -7.62 -3.33
CA PRO A 26 -12.54 -6.37 -3.75
C PRO A 26 -13.33 -6.54 -5.04
N LYS A 27 -14.46 -5.84 -5.12
CA LYS A 27 -15.38 -5.85 -6.26
C LYS A 27 -15.64 -4.42 -6.67
N VAL A 28 -15.62 -4.19 -7.98
CA VAL A 28 -16.02 -2.95 -8.62
C VAL A 28 -17.24 -3.27 -9.47
N THR A 29 -18.33 -2.56 -9.25
CA THR A 29 -19.52 -2.63 -10.09
C THR A 29 -19.78 -1.29 -10.74
N VAL A 30 -20.11 -1.31 -12.04
CA VAL A 30 -20.54 -0.15 -12.81
C VAL A 30 -21.94 -0.43 -13.31
N ASN A 31 -22.92 0.38 -12.89
CA ASN A 31 -24.34 0.20 -13.17
C ASN A 31 -24.86 -1.22 -12.83
N GLY A 32 -24.33 -1.82 -11.76
CA GLY A 32 -24.68 -3.18 -11.33
C GLY A 32 -23.84 -4.30 -11.97
N ASN A 33 -23.10 -4.03 -13.04
CA ASN A 33 -22.24 -5.02 -13.69
C ASN A 33 -20.86 -5.09 -13.03
N ILE A 34 -20.41 -6.30 -12.69
CA ILE A 34 -19.09 -6.52 -12.07
C ILE A 34 -18.01 -6.41 -13.15
N ILE A 35 -17.06 -5.50 -12.94
CA ILE A 35 -15.88 -5.39 -13.78
C ILE A 35 -14.76 -6.24 -13.17
N PRO A 36 -14.28 -7.29 -13.85
CA PRO A 36 -13.12 -8.05 -13.38
C PRO A 36 -11.86 -7.18 -13.50
N PHE A 37 -11.06 -7.15 -12.44
CA PHE A 37 -9.77 -6.48 -12.44
C PHE A 37 -8.73 -7.32 -11.71
N LYS A 38 -7.45 -7.10 -12.03
CA LYS A 38 -6.35 -7.76 -11.34
C LYS A 38 -5.96 -6.96 -10.09
N SER A 39 -6.23 -7.51 -8.90
CA SER A 39 -5.77 -6.89 -7.66
C SER A 39 -4.28 -7.15 -7.41
N PRO A 40 -3.47 -6.14 -7.05
CA PRO A 40 -2.11 -6.36 -6.58
C PRO A 40 -2.10 -7.22 -5.30
N VAL A 41 -1.14 -8.16 -5.20
CA VAL A 41 -1.01 -9.08 -4.04
C VAL A 41 -0.80 -8.32 -2.72
N PHE A 42 -0.18 -7.14 -2.77
CA PHE A 42 0.11 -6.29 -1.60
C PHE A 42 -0.68 -4.98 -1.61
N ARG A 43 -1.89 -4.98 -2.18
CA ARG A 43 -2.77 -3.80 -2.33
C ARG A 43 -2.87 -2.96 -1.06
N ASP A 44 -2.99 -3.59 0.11
CA ASP A 44 -3.24 -2.87 1.35
C ASP A 44 -2.03 -2.00 1.76
N PHE A 45 -0.84 -2.30 1.24
CA PHE A 45 0.39 -1.51 1.45
C PHE A 45 0.77 -0.64 0.24
N THR A 46 0.54 -1.12 -0.98
CA THR A 46 0.94 -0.42 -2.21
C THR A 46 -0.14 0.51 -2.78
N GLY A 47 -1.38 0.34 -2.34
CA GLY A 47 -2.54 0.85 -3.03
C GLY A 47 -2.82 0.12 -4.35
N MET A 48 -3.89 0.55 -5.01
CA MET A 48 -4.40 0.03 -6.27
C MET A 48 -4.92 1.17 -7.12
N ASP A 49 -4.54 1.16 -8.39
CA ASP A 49 -4.93 2.14 -9.40
C ASP A 49 -5.45 1.35 -10.61
N ILE A 50 -6.76 1.41 -10.83
CA ILE A 50 -7.42 0.62 -11.87
C ILE A 50 -8.09 1.57 -12.87
N PRO A 51 -7.74 1.50 -14.16
CA PRO A 51 -8.49 2.21 -15.19
C PRO A 51 -9.86 1.55 -15.39
N ILE A 52 -10.90 2.37 -15.39
CA ILE A 52 -12.28 2.00 -15.70
C ILE A 52 -12.69 2.83 -16.92
N LEU A 53 -12.96 2.16 -18.03
CA LEU A 53 -13.44 2.78 -19.27
C LEU A 53 -14.97 2.80 -19.25
N ILE A 54 -15.58 3.98 -19.32
CA ILE A 54 -17.03 4.15 -19.45
C ILE A 54 -17.29 5.13 -20.58
N ASN A 55 -18.06 4.72 -21.60
CA ASN A 55 -18.43 5.55 -22.77
C ASN A 55 -17.24 6.34 -23.36
N ASN A 56 -16.10 5.68 -23.54
CA ASN A 56 -14.87 6.28 -24.10
C ASN A 56 -14.19 7.36 -23.21
N LYS A 57 -14.61 7.54 -21.95
CA LYS A 57 -13.85 8.28 -20.93
C LYS A 57 -13.10 7.33 -20.01
N GLU A 58 -11.82 7.63 -19.79
CA GLU A 58 -10.98 6.93 -18.83
C GLU A 58 -11.18 7.51 -17.43
N MET A 59 -11.68 6.70 -16.51
CA MET A 59 -11.66 6.99 -15.08
C MET A 59 -10.62 6.11 -14.40
N ARG A 60 -10.12 6.55 -13.25
CA ARG A 60 -9.19 5.74 -12.45
C ARG A 60 -9.71 5.59 -11.03
N LEU A 61 -9.94 4.34 -10.63
CA LEU A 61 -10.23 4.02 -9.25
C LEU A 61 -8.92 3.87 -8.48
N VAL A 62 -8.72 4.74 -7.50
CA VAL A 62 -7.55 4.72 -6.62
C VAL A 62 -7.97 4.28 -5.23
N VAL A 63 -7.35 3.21 -4.74
CA VAL A 63 -7.58 2.68 -3.40
C VAL A 63 -6.27 2.62 -2.65
N ILE A 64 -6.18 3.28 -1.49
CA ILE A 64 -4.99 3.25 -0.62
C ILE A 64 -5.47 2.88 0.79
N GLY A 65 -5.11 1.68 1.24
CA GLY A 65 -5.56 1.13 2.52
C GLY A 65 -7.08 1.12 2.62
N ASN A 66 -7.63 1.83 3.61
CA ASN A 66 -9.08 1.99 3.83
C ASN A 66 -9.62 3.29 3.21
N LYS A 67 -9.04 3.81 2.13
CA LYS A 67 -9.60 4.96 1.40
C LYS A 67 -9.71 4.60 -0.07
N ALA A 68 -10.85 4.88 -0.68
CA ALA A 68 -11.05 4.75 -2.11
C ALA A 68 -11.56 6.09 -2.64
N ASP A 69 -11.04 6.51 -3.80
CA ASP A 69 -11.47 7.71 -4.50
C ASP A 69 -11.44 7.44 -6.01
N LEU A 70 -12.33 8.11 -6.74
CA LEU A 70 -12.38 8.03 -8.20
C LEU A 70 -11.74 9.28 -8.78
N ALA A 71 -10.85 9.11 -9.73
CA ALA A 71 -10.29 10.20 -10.51
C ALA A 71 -10.92 10.23 -11.91
N MET A 72 -11.36 11.42 -12.32
CA MET A 72 -11.88 11.73 -13.65
C MET A 72 -11.22 13.04 -14.12
N ASP A 73 -10.84 13.11 -15.39
CA ASP A 73 -10.21 14.30 -16.00
C ASP A 73 -9.02 14.86 -15.19
N GLY A 74 -8.22 13.95 -14.61
CA GLY A 74 -7.04 14.31 -13.83
C GLY A 74 -7.33 14.89 -12.45
N LYS A 75 -8.55 14.80 -11.92
CA LYS A 75 -8.92 15.21 -10.55
C LYS A 75 -9.70 14.13 -9.83
N PHE A 76 -9.51 14.05 -8.52
CA PHE A 76 -10.31 13.20 -7.65
C PHE A 76 -11.71 13.79 -7.45
N ILE A 77 -12.75 12.99 -7.62
CA ILE A 77 -14.16 13.41 -7.54
C ILE A 77 -14.51 13.84 -6.11
N ASN A 78 -14.07 13.08 -5.10
CA ASN A 78 -14.46 13.37 -3.72
C ASN A 78 -13.61 14.48 -3.10
N SER A 79 -12.30 14.50 -3.38
CA SER A 79 -11.37 15.46 -2.77
C SER A 79 -11.07 16.71 -3.61
N GLY A 80 -11.41 16.72 -4.90
CA GLY A 80 -11.08 17.81 -5.84
C GLY A 80 -9.59 17.99 -6.13
N LYS A 81 -8.72 17.18 -5.53
CA LYS A 81 -7.26 17.25 -5.67
C LYS A 81 -6.82 16.74 -7.04
N PRO A 82 -5.69 17.24 -7.59
CA PRO A 82 -5.12 16.67 -8.80
C PRO A 82 -4.79 15.20 -8.57
N TYR A 83 -5.14 14.37 -9.55
CA TYR A 83 -4.83 12.95 -9.55
C TYR A 83 -3.32 12.75 -9.67
N VAL A 84 -2.76 11.99 -8.73
CA VAL A 84 -1.35 11.58 -8.73
C VAL A 84 -1.31 10.06 -8.90
N PRO A 85 -0.67 9.54 -9.95
CA PRO A 85 -0.53 8.10 -10.14
C PRO A 85 0.13 7.43 -8.94
N LEU A 86 -0.38 6.26 -8.55
CA LEU A 86 0.27 5.49 -7.50
C LEU A 86 1.66 5.05 -7.95
N ALA A 87 2.66 5.34 -7.12
CA ALA A 87 4.03 4.91 -7.39
C ALA A 87 4.09 3.38 -7.33
N LYS A 88 4.57 2.75 -8.40
CA LYS A 88 4.84 1.32 -8.39
C LYS A 88 5.99 1.06 -7.40
N MET A 89 5.79 0.08 -6.51
CA MET A 89 6.82 -0.33 -5.57
C MET A 89 8.08 -0.77 -6.34
N PRO A 90 9.24 -0.12 -6.14
CA PRO A 90 10.46 -0.51 -6.81
C PRO A 90 10.90 -1.91 -6.37
N ALA A 91 11.44 -2.70 -7.31
CA ALA A 91 11.85 -4.08 -7.04
C ALA A 91 12.90 -4.19 -5.93
N TRP A 92 13.81 -3.21 -5.82
CA TRP A 92 14.83 -3.16 -4.76
C TRP A 92 14.24 -3.07 -3.35
N THR A 93 13.00 -2.60 -3.20
CA THR A 93 12.34 -2.51 -1.89
C THR A 93 12.15 -3.89 -1.26
N TRP A 94 11.95 -4.92 -2.08
CA TRP A 94 11.82 -6.30 -1.60
C TRP A 94 13.05 -6.78 -0.85
N LEU A 95 14.25 -6.32 -1.23
CA LEU A 95 15.48 -6.66 -0.53
C LEU A 95 15.43 -6.18 0.92
N PHE A 96 15.01 -4.94 1.15
CA PHE A 96 14.90 -4.36 2.50
C PHE A 96 13.77 -4.99 3.31
N VAL A 97 12.63 -5.31 2.68
CA VAL A 97 11.52 -6.01 3.33
C VAL A 97 11.98 -7.40 3.80
N ILE A 98 12.66 -8.16 2.95
CA ILE A 98 13.20 -9.48 3.32
C ILE A 98 14.24 -9.34 4.43
N ALA A 99 15.13 -8.34 4.36
CA ALA A 99 16.12 -8.09 5.40
C ALA A 99 15.50 -7.74 6.77
N CYS A 100 14.38 -7.01 6.80
CA CYS A 100 13.64 -6.75 8.03
C CYS A 100 12.91 -8.01 8.54
N CYS A 101 12.30 -8.80 7.65
CA CYS A 101 11.65 -10.06 8.01
C CYS A 101 12.64 -11.12 8.52
N ALA A 102 13.89 -11.10 8.09
CA ALA A 102 14.93 -12.00 8.55
C ALA A 102 15.16 -11.92 10.07
N ILE A 103 14.91 -10.77 10.70
CA ILE A 103 14.99 -10.59 12.16
C ILE A 103 14.06 -11.57 12.88
N PHE A 104 12.83 -11.73 12.39
CA PHE A 104 11.85 -12.64 12.99
C PHE A 104 12.28 -14.11 12.85
N VAL A 105 12.90 -14.47 11.73
CA VAL A 105 13.40 -15.83 11.47
C VAL A 105 14.60 -16.15 12.35
N VAL A 106 15.57 -15.23 12.45
CA VAL A 106 16.79 -15.42 13.27
C VAL A 106 16.46 -15.48 14.76
N ALA A 107 15.46 -14.72 15.20
CA ALA A 107 15.01 -14.78 16.59
C ALA A 107 14.29 -16.09 16.96
N VAL A 108 14.05 -17.00 16.01
CA VAL A 108 13.26 -18.22 16.20
C VAL A 108 11.87 -17.89 16.76
N GLY A 109 11.33 -16.73 16.37
CA GLY A 109 10.08 -16.18 16.87
C GLY A 109 10.23 -15.14 17.99
N GLY A 110 9.13 -14.91 18.72
CA GLY A 110 9.03 -13.90 19.78
C GLY A 110 8.27 -12.64 19.37
N ALA A 111 7.46 -12.11 20.31
CA ALA A 111 6.59 -10.97 20.04
C ALA A 111 7.36 -9.69 19.70
N ILE A 112 8.48 -9.46 20.37
CA ILE A 112 9.30 -8.24 20.18
C ILE A 112 10.00 -8.25 18.80
N PRO A 113 10.74 -9.31 18.41
CA PRO A 113 11.27 -9.45 17.06
C PRO A 113 10.20 -9.38 15.96
N ALA A 114 9.01 -9.94 16.21
CA ALA A 114 7.89 -9.84 15.27
C ALA A 114 7.48 -8.39 15.02
N VAL A 115 7.28 -7.61 16.07
CA VAL A 115 6.92 -6.19 15.96
C VAL A 115 8.00 -5.39 15.22
N ILE A 116 9.27 -5.61 15.56
CA ILE A 116 10.40 -4.92 14.89
C ILE A 116 10.41 -5.25 13.39
N SER A 117 10.25 -6.53 13.02
CA SER A 117 10.26 -6.97 11.62
C SER A 117 9.11 -6.38 10.81
N VAL A 118 7.89 -6.39 11.36
CA VAL A 118 6.68 -5.90 10.69
C VAL A 118 6.75 -4.39 10.54
N LEU A 119 7.13 -3.66 11.58
CA LEU A 119 7.27 -2.20 11.52
C LEU A 119 8.35 -1.81 10.51
N GLY A 120 9.54 -2.42 10.57
CA GLY A 120 10.63 -2.15 9.63
C GLY A 120 10.20 -2.34 8.17
N SER A 121 9.51 -3.44 7.87
CA SER A 121 8.98 -3.72 6.54
C SER A 121 7.94 -2.70 6.08
N ILE A 122 6.98 -2.33 6.94
CA ILE A 122 5.94 -1.34 6.61
C ILE A 122 6.57 0.03 6.31
N TYR A 123 7.54 0.47 7.12
CA TYR A 123 8.20 1.75 6.89
C TYR A 123 9.01 1.76 5.58
N CYS A 124 9.75 0.69 5.27
CA CYS A 124 10.47 0.56 4.00
C CYS A 124 9.51 0.67 2.79
N VAL A 125 8.36 0.01 2.85
CA VAL A 125 7.34 0.09 1.78
C VAL A 125 6.81 1.52 1.66
N ARG A 126 6.43 2.16 2.76
CA ARG A 126 5.91 3.54 2.76
C ARG A 126 6.91 4.55 2.18
N VAL A 127 8.18 4.44 2.53
CA VAL A 127 9.24 5.30 2.00
C VAL A 127 9.44 5.06 0.50
N SER A 128 9.40 3.80 0.05
CA SER A 128 9.62 3.45 -1.35
C SER A 128 8.55 4.04 -2.29
N ILE A 129 7.30 4.10 -1.83
CA ILE A 129 6.14 4.58 -2.60
C ILE A 129 6.01 6.12 -2.51
N ASN A 130 6.77 6.78 -1.63
CA ASN A 130 6.68 8.24 -1.50
C ASN A 130 7.17 8.96 -2.76
N ASN A 131 6.29 9.67 -3.45
CA ASN A 131 6.61 10.38 -4.70
C ASN A 131 7.41 11.69 -4.48
N ASN A 132 7.51 12.19 -3.25
CA ASN A 132 8.24 13.42 -2.96
C ASN A 132 9.77 13.20 -2.89
N LEU A 133 10.20 11.96 -2.64
CA LEU A 133 11.62 11.66 -2.42
C LEU A 133 12.30 11.19 -3.71
N ASN A 134 13.54 11.61 -3.92
CA ASN A 134 14.39 11.09 -4.99
C ASN A 134 14.77 9.62 -4.70
N THR A 135 14.98 8.82 -5.75
CA THR A 135 15.23 7.37 -5.63
C THR A 135 16.41 7.05 -4.72
N GLN A 136 17.50 7.84 -4.80
CA GLN A 136 18.67 7.67 -3.93
C GLN A 136 18.33 7.89 -2.45
N MET A 137 17.53 8.92 -2.16
CA MET A 137 17.10 9.21 -0.79
C MET A 137 16.22 8.10 -0.23
N LYS A 138 15.34 7.51 -1.06
CA LYS A 138 14.53 6.35 -0.66
C LYS A 138 15.40 5.17 -0.25
N MET A 139 16.43 4.85 -1.03
CA MET A 139 17.34 3.75 -0.73
C MET A 139 18.12 4.01 0.57
N LEU A 140 18.62 5.23 0.78
CA LEU A 140 19.34 5.59 2.01
C LEU A 140 18.45 5.48 3.25
N ILE A 141 17.21 5.97 3.18
CA ILE A 141 16.27 5.88 4.30
C ILE A 141 15.91 4.41 4.58
N CYS A 142 15.63 3.60 3.56
CA CYS A 142 15.36 2.18 3.75
C CYS A 142 16.56 1.44 4.36
N LEU A 143 17.78 1.73 3.90
CA LEU A 143 19.01 1.18 4.49
C LEU A 143 19.14 1.58 5.97
N GLY A 144 18.92 2.86 6.29
CA GLY A 144 18.94 3.35 7.66
C GLY A 144 17.91 2.67 8.56
N ILE A 145 16.67 2.47 8.07
CA ILE A 145 15.62 1.74 8.80
C ILE A 145 16.05 0.30 9.07
N THR A 146 16.58 -0.40 8.06
CA THR A 146 17.03 -1.79 8.22
C THR A 146 18.17 -1.87 9.23
N ILE A 147 19.20 -1.02 9.14
CA ILE A 147 20.31 -1.00 10.11
C ILE A 147 19.79 -0.73 11.52
N ALA A 148 18.93 0.27 11.69
CA ALA A 148 18.34 0.60 12.98
C ALA A 148 17.53 -0.59 13.57
N ALA A 149 16.74 -1.29 12.76
CA ALA A 149 15.98 -2.45 13.19
C ALA A 149 16.88 -3.59 13.69
N TRP A 150 17.97 -3.87 12.97
CA TRP A 150 18.97 -4.86 13.37
C TRP A 150 19.73 -4.45 14.64
N LEU A 151 20.07 -3.18 14.80
CA LEU A 151 20.71 -2.66 16.02
C LEU A 151 19.80 -2.78 17.24
N VAL A 152 18.52 -2.41 17.11
CA VAL A 152 17.54 -2.56 18.20
C VAL A 152 17.39 -4.03 18.59
N TYR A 153 17.33 -4.93 17.60
CA TYR A 153 17.29 -6.37 17.86
C TYR A 153 18.57 -6.87 18.55
N TYR A 154 19.74 -6.42 18.11
CA TYR A 154 21.01 -6.77 18.75
C TYR A 154 21.05 -6.34 20.22
N ILE A 155 20.64 -5.10 20.53
CA ILE A 155 20.56 -4.60 21.91
C ILE A 155 19.57 -5.45 22.72
N PHE A 156 18.41 -5.76 22.15
CA PHE A 156 17.42 -6.61 22.80
C PHE A 156 17.98 -7.98 23.19
N ILE A 157 18.70 -8.64 22.28
CA ILE A 157 19.34 -9.94 22.56
C ILE A 157 20.37 -9.83 23.69
N ASN A 158 21.21 -8.80 23.68
CA ASN A 158 22.20 -8.61 24.75
C ASN A 158 21.53 -8.40 26.12
N VAL A 159 20.44 -7.63 26.17
CA VAL A 159 19.68 -7.42 27.42
C VAL A 159 19.07 -8.75 27.90
N VAL A 160 18.47 -9.54 27.00
CA VAL A 160 17.89 -10.84 27.36
C VAL A 160 18.96 -11.79 27.89
N ILE A 161 20.11 -11.88 27.22
CA ILE A 161 21.23 -12.72 27.68
C ILE A 161 21.72 -12.27 29.06
N SER A 162 21.85 -10.96 29.29
CA SER A 162 22.27 -10.41 30.58
C SER A 162 21.26 -10.67 31.72
N LEU A 163 19.99 -10.91 31.41
CA LEU A 163 18.96 -11.26 32.40
C LEU A 163 18.90 -12.77 32.69
N LEU A 164 19.46 -13.59 31.78
CA LEU A 164 19.47 -15.05 31.90
C LEU A 164 20.75 -15.61 32.55
N ASN A 165 21.83 -14.81 32.56
CA ASN A 165 23.07 -15.09 33.29
C ASN A 165 23.02 -14.54 34.72
#